data_AF-A0AAE3FT15-F1
#
_entry.id   AF-A0AAE3FT15-F1
#
_cell.length_a   1.000
_cell.length_b   1.000
_cell.length_c   1.000
_cell.angle_alpha   90.00
_cell.angle_beta   90.00
_cell.angle_gamma   90.00
#
_symmetry.space_group_name_H-M   'P 1'
#
loop_
_entity.id
_entity.type
_entity.pdbx_description
1 polymer ?
#
loop_
_entity_poly.entity_id
_entity_poly.type
_entity_poly.pdbx_seq_one_letter_code
_entity_poly.pdbx_strand_id
1 'polypeptide(L)'
;MTIPPQPKQGLPSRPPEPPTLGGMIALLGLIIGIFAVLSYPIASAVAITAVVGTVLSIRYHLVTRSEADRRRTRTLHIPGIGAIEYRITA
;
A
#
# COMPACT_ATOMS: atom_id res chain seq x y z
N MET A 1 3.23 -45.08 -33.93
CA MET A 1 3.94 -43.81 -33.71
C MET A 1 2.90 -42.76 -33.36
N THR A 2 2.73 -42.44 -32.09
CA THR A 2 1.78 -41.43 -31.59
C THR A 2 2.51 -40.11 -31.45
N ILE A 3 2.05 -39.09 -32.19
CA ILE A 3 2.57 -37.72 -32.13
C ILE A 3 2.10 -37.09 -30.81
N PRO A 4 2.98 -36.53 -29.97
CA PRO A 4 2.55 -35.84 -28.75
C PRO A 4 1.82 -34.53 -29.10
N PRO A 5 0.78 -34.15 -28.35
CA PRO A 5 0.05 -32.91 -28.59
C PRO A 5 0.96 -31.69 -28.32
N GLN A 6 1.10 -30.83 -29.33
CA GLN A 6 1.83 -29.55 -29.19
C GLN A 6 1.13 -28.66 -28.15
N PRO A 7 1.87 -28.05 -27.21
CA PRO A 7 1.30 -27.06 -26.30
C PRO A 7 0.78 -25.88 -27.12
N LYS A 8 -0.46 -25.47 -26.85
CA LYS A 8 -1.01 -24.23 -27.42
C LYS A 8 -0.20 -23.05 -26.87
N GLN A 9 0.82 -22.62 -27.59
CA GLN A 9 1.48 -21.33 -27.38
C GLN A 9 0.48 -20.22 -27.76
N GLY A 10 -0.46 -19.96 -26.86
CA GLY A 10 -1.22 -18.71 -26.90
C GLY A 10 -0.23 -17.59 -26.62
N LEU A 11 0.02 -16.74 -27.62
CA LEU A 11 0.68 -15.46 -27.38
C LEU A 11 -0.09 -14.74 -26.25
N PRO A 12 0.59 -14.17 -25.23
CA PRO A 12 -0.06 -13.27 -24.31
C PRO A 12 -0.47 -12.00 -25.08
N SER A 13 -1.68 -11.99 -25.61
CA SER A 13 -2.30 -10.83 -26.25
C SER A 13 -2.98 -9.95 -25.20
N ARG A 14 -2.23 -9.51 -24.17
CA ARG A 14 -2.73 -8.42 -23.33
C ARG A 14 -2.64 -7.15 -24.18
N PRO A 15 -3.77 -6.49 -24.52
CA PRO A 15 -3.71 -5.21 -25.20
C PRO A 15 -2.91 -4.23 -24.34
N PRO A 16 -2.15 -3.28 -24.92
CA PRO A 16 -1.58 -2.18 -24.16
C PRO A 16 -2.70 -1.54 -23.36
N GLU A 17 -2.59 -1.59 -22.03
CA GLU A 17 -3.60 -1.02 -21.15
C GLU A 17 -3.63 0.49 -21.42
N PRO A 18 -4.78 1.06 -21.79
CA PRO A 18 -4.85 2.47 -22.12
C PRO A 18 -4.40 3.30 -20.90
N PRO A 19 -3.64 4.39 -21.10
CA PRO A 19 -3.16 5.20 -19.99
C PRO A 19 -4.35 5.67 -19.16
N THR A 20 -4.37 5.27 -17.89
CA THR A 20 -5.43 5.68 -16.97
C THR A 20 -5.27 7.16 -16.64
N LEU A 21 -6.39 7.87 -16.48
CA LEU A 21 -6.37 9.29 -16.07
C LEU A 21 -5.54 9.49 -14.80
N GLY A 22 -5.65 8.56 -13.84
CA GLY A 22 -4.84 8.54 -12.63
C GLY A 22 -3.34 8.43 -12.91
N GLY A 23 -2.93 7.55 -13.84
CA GLY A 23 -1.53 7.43 -14.26
C GLY A 23 -1.01 8.71 -14.92
N MET A 24 -1.82 9.37 -15.74
CA MET A 24 -1.45 10.65 -16.36
C MET A 24 -1.28 11.77 -15.34
N ILE A 25 -2.19 11.88 -14.36
CA ILE A 25 -2.11 12.87 -13.28
C ILE A 25 -0.89 12.60 -12.41
N ALA A 26 -0.62 11.33 -12.07
CA ALA A 26 0.55 10.96 -11.30
C ALA A 26 1.86 11.32 -12.02
N LEU A 27 1.93 11.05 -13.32
CA LEU A 27 3.09 11.39 -14.14
C LEU A 27 3.29 12.90 -14.26
N LEU A 28 2.20 13.66 -14.46
CA LEU A 28 2.26 15.13 -14.49
C LEU A 28 2.74 15.71 -13.15
N GLY A 29 2.19 15.20 -12.04
CA GLY A 29 2.61 15.59 -10.70
C GLY A 29 4.09 15.29 -10.43
N LEU A 30 4.58 14.13 -10.89
CA LEU A 30 5.99 13.76 -10.79
C LEU A 30 6.90 14.76 -11.52
N ILE A 31 6.55 15.12 -12.76
CA ILE A 31 7.33 16.08 -13.56
C ILE A 31 7.39 17.43 -12.85
N ILE A 32 6.23 17.96 -12.42
CA ILE A 32 6.16 19.24 -11.70
C ILE A 32 6.98 19.18 -10.42
N GLY A 33 6.89 18.07 -9.67
CA GLY A 33 7.67 17.86 -8.46
C GLY A 33 9.17 17.92 -8.71
N ILE A 34 9.67 17.25 -9.76
CA ILE A 34 11.09 17.29 -10.14
C ILE A 34 11.53 18.72 -10.48
N PHE A 35 10.75 19.44 -11.29
CA PHE A 35 11.05 20.83 -11.64
C PHE A 35 11.08 21.75 -10.42
N ALA A 36 10.15 21.57 -9.47
CA ALA A 36 10.14 22.33 -8.22
C ALA A 36 11.39 22.06 -7.38
N VAL A 37 11.81 20.80 -7.26
CA VAL A 37 13.02 20.40 -6.52
C VAL A 37 14.28 21.01 -7.13
N LEU A 38 14.39 21.01 -8.46
CA LEU A 38 15.52 21.61 -9.17
C LEU A 38 15.53 23.14 -9.05
N SER A 39 14.36 23.78 -9.06
CA SER A 39 14.25 25.25 -9.00
C SER A 39 14.46 25.79 -7.58
N TYR A 40 13.98 25.07 -6.56
CA TYR A 40 13.99 25.50 -5.17
C TYR A 40 14.43 24.38 -4.23
N PRO A 41 15.73 24.00 -4.24
CA PRO A 41 16.21 22.80 -3.56
C PRO A 41 15.98 22.83 -2.05
N ILE A 42 16.19 23.99 -1.41
CA ILE A 42 16.03 24.13 0.04
C ILE A 42 14.55 24.04 0.45
N ALA A 43 13.66 24.75 -0.26
CA ALA A 43 12.23 24.71 0.03
C ALA A 43 11.63 23.33 -0.19
N SER A 44 12.04 22.64 -1.26
CA SER A 44 11.61 21.27 -1.54
C SER A 44 12.12 20.27 -0.51
N ALA A 45 13.36 20.41 -0.02
CA ALA A 45 13.86 19.56 1.06
C ALA A 45 13.00 19.69 2.33
N VAL A 46 12.67 20.92 2.74
CA VAL A 46 11.80 21.19 3.90
C VAL A 46 10.41 20.58 3.69
N ALA A 47 9.83 20.76 2.50
CA ALA A 47 8.51 20.19 2.17
C ALA A 47 8.52 18.65 2.22
N ILE A 48 9.54 18.01 1.65
CA ILE A 48 9.70 16.56 1.68
C ILE A 48 9.85 16.08 3.13
N THR A 49 10.67 16.72 3.95
CA THR A 49 10.85 16.37 5.36
C THR A 49 9.53 16.49 6.13
N ALA A 50 8.76 17.56 5.91
CA ALA A 50 7.46 17.75 6.56
C ALA A 50 6.46 16.65 6.16
N VAL A 51 6.38 16.31 4.87
CA VAL A 51 5.50 15.24 4.37
C VAL A 51 5.90 13.89 4.95
N VAL A 52 7.18 13.53 4.89
CA VAL A 52 7.69 12.26 5.42
C VAL A 52 7.47 12.17 6.92
N GLY A 53 7.75 13.25 7.67
CA GLY A 53 7.51 13.31 9.11
C GLY A 53 6.03 13.13 9.46
N THR A 54 5.13 13.72 8.67
CA THR A 54 3.68 13.58 8.86
C THR A 54 3.23 12.14 8.61
N VAL A 55 3.66 11.53 7.50
CA VAL A 55 3.31 10.14 7.16
C VAL A 55 3.83 9.17 8.21
N LEU A 56 5.07 9.35 8.66
CA LEU A 56 5.66 8.53 9.72
C LEU A 56 4.94 8.73 11.06
N SER A 57 4.57 9.96 11.41
CA SER A 57 3.81 10.26 12.63
C SER A 57 2.43 9.59 12.61
N ILE A 58 1.72 9.68 11.48
CA ILE A 58 0.43 8.99 11.28
C ILE A 58 0.63 7.48 11.41
N ARG A 59 1.60 6.91 10.69
CA ARG A 59 1.88 5.47 10.74
C ARG A 59 2.24 5.04 12.16
N TYR A 60 3.09 5.79 12.84
CA TYR A 60 3.47 5.51 14.22
C TYR A 60 2.24 5.54 15.13
N HIS A 61 1.43 6.59 15.08
CA HIS A 61 0.20 6.67 15.87
C HIS A 61 -0.79 5.55 15.56
N LEU A 62 -0.98 5.20 14.29
CA LEU A 62 -1.88 4.12 13.88
C LEU A 62 -1.35 2.75 14.31
N VAL A 63 -0.05 2.50 14.19
CA VAL A 63 0.59 1.25 14.63
C VAL A 63 0.57 1.17 16.16
N THR A 64 0.92 2.22 16.88
CA THR A 64 0.84 2.24 18.34
C THR A 64 -0.59 2.02 18.84
N ARG A 65 -1.58 2.64 18.17
CA ARG A 65 -3.00 2.38 18.49
C ARG A 65 -3.43 0.97 18.12
N SER A 66 -3.01 0.44 16.98
CA SER A 66 -3.37 -0.92 16.57
C SER A 66 -2.69 -1.96 17.44
N GLU A 67 -1.48 -1.73 17.92
CA GLU A 67 -0.81 -2.58 18.91
C GLU A 67 -1.50 -2.52 20.28
N ALA A 68 -1.96 -1.34 20.70
CA ALA A 68 -2.78 -1.20 21.90
C ALA A 68 -4.12 -1.95 21.77
N ASP A 69 -4.76 -1.88 20.61
CA ASP A 69 -5.99 -2.63 20.31
C ASP A 69 -5.74 -4.14 20.17
N ARG A 70 -4.61 -4.55 19.61
CA ARG A 70 -4.24 -5.97 19.47
C ARG A 70 -3.89 -6.60 20.82
N ARG A 71 -3.39 -5.82 21.79
CA ARG A 71 -3.29 -6.23 23.21
C ARG A 71 -4.66 -6.30 23.89
N ARG A 72 -5.70 -5.69 23.31
CA ARG A 72 -7.09 -5.74 23.78
C ARG A 72 -7.90 -6.87 23.13
N THR A 73 -7.39 -7.52 22.08
CA THR A 73 -7.87 -8.82 21.60
C THR A 73 -7.35 -9.93 22.51
N ARG A 74 -7.86 -9.96 23.76
CA ARG A 74 -7.58 -11.07 24.67
C ARG A 74 -8.41 -12.27 24.20
N THR A 75 -7.77 -13.27 23.62
CA THR A 75 -8.35 -14.59 23.42
C THR A 75 -8.75 -15.15 24.77
N LEU A 76 -10.04 -15.05 25.11
CA LEU A 76 -10.57 -15.65 26.32
C LEU A 76 -10.77 -17.14 26.04
N HIS A 77 -9.77 -17.93 26.38
CA HIS A 77 -9.85 -19.38 26.28
C HIS A 77 -10.70 -19.91 27.44
N ILE A 78 -11.99 -20.17 27.17
CA ILE A 78 -12.90 -20.73 28.15
C ILE A 78 -12.76 -22.26 28.08
N PRO A 79 -12.18 -22.92 29.11
CA PRO A 79 -12.02 -24.38 29.10
C PRO A 79 -13.41 -25.04 29.05
N GLY A 80 -13.66 -25.83 28.00
CA GLY A 80 -14.91 -26.54 27.75
C GLY A 80 -15.77 -26.01 26.60
N ILE A 81 -15.47 -24.84 26.01
CA ILE A 81 -16.30 -24.22 24.95
C ILE A 81 -15.50 -23.83 23.69
N GLY A 82 -14.17 -23.73 23.79
CA GLY A 82 -13.29 -23.33 22.69
C GLY A 82 -12.85 -21.85 22.77
N ALA A 83 -11.85 -21.47 21.98
CA ALA A 83 -11.31 -20.11 21.96
C ALA A 83 -12.23 -19.17 21.18
N ILE A 84 -12.79 -18.17 21.85
CA ILE A 84 -13.67 -17.18 21.23
C ILE A 84 -12.86 -15.90 21.03
N GLU A 85 -12.69 -15.47 19.79
CA GLU A 85 -12.03 -14.21 19.45
C GLU A 85 -13.07 -13.08 19.57
N TYR A 86 -12.99 -12.28 20.63
CA TYR A 86 -13.90 -11.15 20.84
C TYR A 86 -13.27 -9.87 20.30
N ARG A 87 -13.97 -9.21 19.36
CA ARG A 87 -13.61 -7.90 18.82
C ARG A 87 -14.53 -6.84 19.43
N ILE A 88 -13.97 -5.95 20.25
CA ILE A 88 -14.71 -4.78 20.75
C ILE A 88 -14.71 -3.75 19.63
N THR A 89 -15.81 -3.65 18.88
CA THR A 89 -16.11 -2.47 18.07
C THR A 89 -16.65 -1.39 19.00
N ALA A 90 -15.89 -0.30 19.17
CA ALA A 90 -16.36 0.95 19.76
C ALA A 90 -16.95 1.84 18.68
#